data_AF-A0A958FSE6-F1
#
_entry.id   AF-A0A958FSE6-F1
#
_cell.length_a   1.000
_cell.length_b   1.000
_cell.length_c   1.000
_cell.angle_alpha   90.00
_cell.angle_beta   90.00
_cell.angle_gamma   90.00
#
_symmetry.space_group_name_H-M   'P 1'
#
loop_
_entity.id
_entity.type
_entity.pdbx_description
1 polymer ?
#
loop_
_entity_poly.entity_id
_entity_poly.type
_entity_poly.pdbx_seq_one_letter_code
_entity_poly.pdbx_strand_id
1 'polypeptide(L)' 'MKRLKEIFSRREKKRLAPTVGLALGGGGVRGLAHAGILSVLEKENIPLHAIAGSSMGAIIAAAYTLNPGYSKESLTGL' A
#
# COMPACT_ATOMS: atom_id res chain seq x y z
N MET A 1 -13.17 28.45 20.43
CA MET A 1 -13.56 28.20 19.02
C MET A 1 -12.51 27.55 18.11
N LYS A 2 -11.21 27.91 18.12
CA LYS A 2 -10.20 27.42 17.14
C LYS A 2 -10.08 25.88 17.02
N ARG A 3 -10.01 25.19 18.17
CA ARG A 3 -9.88 23.71 18.24
C ARG A 3 -11.05 22.97 17.59
N LEU A 4 -12.26 23.53 17.68
CA LEU A 4 -13.46 22.91 17.09
C LEU A 4 -13.36 22.90 15.56
N LYS A 5 -12.99 24.04 14.96
CA LYS A 5 -12.81 24.18 13.50
C LYS A 5 -11.74 23.23 12.96
N GLU A 6 -10.66 23.03 13.71
CA GLU A 6 -9.60 22.08 13.34
C GLU A 6 -10.10 20.63 13.34
N ILE A 7 -10.87 20.23 14.37
CA ILE A 7 -11.44 18.87 14.45
C ILE A 7 -12.37 18.60 13.26
N PHE A 8 -13.23 19.57 12.93
CA PHE A 8 -14.14 19.44 11.79
C PHE A 8 -13.39 19.37 10.45
N SER A 9 -12.41 20.24 10.24
CA SER A 9 -11.57 20.21 9.02
C SER A 9 -10.80 18.90 8.88
N ARG A 10 -10.19 18.38 9.96
CA ARG A 10 -9.52 17.07 9.94
C ARG A 10 -10.50 15.93 9.64
N ARG A 11 -11.70 15.95 10.21
CA ARG A 11 -12.75 14.95 9.94
C ARG A 11 -13.21 15.00 8.48
N GLU A 12 -13.44 16.18 7.94
CA GLU A 12 -13.87 16.36 6.56
C GLU A 12 -12.79 15.92 5.58
N LYS A 13 -11.53 16.33 5.79
CA LYS A 13 -10.38 15.89 4.98
C LYS A 13 -10.21 14.37 5.00
N LYS A 14 -10.44 13.72 6.15
CA LYS A 14 -10.43 12.26 6.27
C LYS A 14 -11.60 11.60 5.53
N ARG A 15 -12.80 12.20 5.52
CA ARG A 15 -13.97 11.70 4.77
C ARG A 15 -13.79 11.85 3.25
N LEU A 16 -13.05 12.86 2.82
CA LEU A 16 -12.79 13.15 1.41
C LEU A 16 -11.56 12.40 0.85
N ALA A 17 -10.75 11.78 1.71
CA ALA A 17 -9.61 11.00 1.25
C ALA A 17 -10.10 9.75 0.49
N PRO A 18 -9.59 9.50 -0.74
CA PRO A 18 -10.02 8.34 -1.51
C PRO A 18 -9.55 7.04 -0.84
N THR A 19 -10.43 6.03 -0.87
CA THR A 19 -10.07 4.66 -0.52
C THR A 19 -9.40 4.00 -1.72
N VAL A 20 -8.22 3.41 -1.51
CA VAL A 20 -7.40 2.80 -2.56
C VAL A 20 -7.27 1.30 -2.31
N GLY A 21 -7.65 0.50 -3.31
CA GLY A 21 -7.41 -0.96 -3.34
C GLY A 21 -6.42 -1.33 -4.42
N LEU A 22 -5.54 -2.30 -4.14
CA LEU A 22 -4.52 -2.79 -5.08
C LEU A 22 -4.73 -4.28 -5.41
N ALA A 23 -4.73 -4.64 -6.70
CA ALA A 23 -4.85 -6.02 -7.16
C ALA A 23 -3.58 -6.47 -7.91
N LEU A 24 -2.91 -7.50 -7.39
CA LEU A 24 -1.67 -8.04 -7.95
C LEU A 24 -1.93 -9.31 -8.77
N GLY A 25 -1.64 -9.25 -10.07
CA GLY A 25 -1.72 -10.42 -10.96
C GLY A 25 -0.69 -11.50 -10.65
N GLY A 26 -0.88 -12.70 -11.22
CA GLY A 26 0.15 -13.75 -11.24
C GLY A 26 1.27 -13.44 -12.24
N GLY A 27 2.35 -14.24 -12.23
CA GLY A 27 3.47 -14.04 -13.17
C GLY A 27 4.73 -14.87 -12.91
N GLY A 28 4.66 -15.91 -12.07
CA GLY A 28 5.84 -16.69 -11.67
C GLY A 28 6.93 -15.80 -11.07
N VAL A 29 8.20 -16.10 -11.37
CA VAL A 29 9.37 -15.35 -10.86
C VAL A 29 9.33 -13.86 -11.23
N ARG A 30 8.75 -13.50 -12.38
CA ARG A 30 8.60 -12.08 -12.79
C ARG A 30 7.65 -11.30 -11.88
N GLY A 31 6.84 -11.99 -11.07
CA GLY A 31 5.98 -11.38 -10.08
C GLY A 31 6.71 -10.63 -8.96
N LEU A 32 8.04 -10.80 -8.82
CA LEU A 32 8.85 -9.97 -7.92
C LEU A 32 8.78 -8.47 -8.25
N ALA A 33 8.46 -8.11 -9.49
CA ALA A 33 8.24 -6.72 -9.89
C ALA A 33 7.15 -6.01 -9.07
N HIS A 34 6.18 -6.77 -8.52
CA HIS A 34 5.15 -6.21 -7.62
C HIS A 34 5.73 -5.56 -6.37
N ALA A 35 6.88 -6.02 -5.86
CA ALA A 35 7.56 -5.40 -4.71
C ALA A 35 8.04 -3.96 -5.04
N GLY A 36 8.49 -3.73 -6.27
CA GLY A 36 8.87 -2.39 -6.74
C GLY A 36 7.68 -1.43 -6.78
N ILE A 37 6.51 -1.90 -7.23
CA ILE A 37 5.27 -1.10 -7.24
C ILE A 37 4.92 -0.69 -5.81
N LEU A 38 4.94 -1.63 -4.86
CA LEU A 38 4.67 -1.35 -3.44
C LEU A 38 5.63 -0.30 -2.87
N SER A 39 6.92 -0.39 -3.20
CA SER A 39 7.93 0.59 -2.77
C SER A 39 7.62 2.00 -3.27
N VAL A 40 7.20 2.14 -4.54
CA VAL A 40 6.84 3.44 -5.11
C VAL A 40 5.58 4.00 -4.45
N LEU A 41 4.55 3.17 -4.25
CA LEU A 41 3.31 3.61 -3.59
C LEU A 41 3.56 4.13 -2.17
N GLU A 42 4.47 3.48 -1.42
CA GLU A 42 4.87 3.96 -0.09
C GLU A 42 5.67 5.25 -0.15
N LYS A 43 6.62 5.38 -1.08
CA LYS A 43 7.41 6.60 -1.27
C LYS A 43 6.53 7.81 -1.62
N GLU A 44 5.50 7.59 -2.43
CA GLU A 44 4.53 8.61 -2.82
C GLU A 44 3.42 8.83 -1.78
N ASN A 45 3.50 8.18 -0.60
CA ASN A 45 2.51 8.28 0.48
C ASN A 45 1.08 7.95 0.02
N ILE A 46 0.91 6.98 -0.88
CA ILE A 46 -0.40 6.52 -1.34
C ILE A 46 -0.93 5.46 -0.36
N PRO A 47 -1.99 5.75 0.42
CA PRO A 47 -2.47 4.84 1.45
C PRO A 47 -3.27 3.70 0.83
N LEU A 48 -2.74 2.47 0.90
CA LEU A 48 -3.47 1.27 0.54
C LEU A 48 -4.42 0.85 1.67
N HIS A 49 -5.68 0.68 1.32
CA HIS A 49 -6.75 0.29 2.27
C HIS A 49 -7.12 -1.19 2.11
N ALA A 50 -6.85 -1.76 0.94
CA ALA A 50 -7.02 -3.17 0.65
C ALA A 50 -5.98 -3.63 -0.37
N ILE A 51 -5.55 -4.88 -0.27
CA ILE A 51 -4.69 -5.51 -1.26
C ILE A 51 -5.15 -6.95 -1.48
N ALA A 52 -5.16 -7.39 -2.74
CA ALA A 52 -5.48 -8.74 -3.14
C ALA A 52 -4.45 -9.22 -4.18
N GLY A 53 -4.25 -10.52 -4.29
CA GLY A 53 -3.33 -11.06 -5.29
C GLY A 53 -3.65 -12.50 -5.70
N SER A 54 -3.06 -12.93 -6.81
CA SER A 54 -3.16 -14.31 -7.33
C SER A 54 -1.78 -14.91 -7.57
N SER A 55 -1.57 -16.18 -7.21
CA SER A 55 -0.29 -16.90 -7.35
C SER A 55 0.87 -16.09 -6.72
N MET A 56 1.91 -15.74 -7.48
CA MET A 56 3.01 -14.90 -6.97
C MET A 56 2.52 -13.56 -6.41
N GLY A 57 1.52 -12.93 -7.03
CA GLY A 57 0.91 -11.71 -6.51
C GLY A 57 0.25 -11.90 -5.14
N ALA A 58 -0.31 -13.08 -4.85
CA ALA A 58 -0.87 -13.40 -3.53
C ALA A 58 0.23 -13.52 -2.47
N ILE A 59 1.35 -14.15 -2.82
CA ILE A 59 2.53 -14.27 -1.93
C ILE A 59 3.06 -12.89 -1.58
N ILE A 60 3.25 -12.02 -2.58
CA ILE A 60 3.72 -10.64 -2.37
C ILE A 60 2.71 -9.83 -1.54
N ALA A 61 1.41 -9.92 -1.84
CA ALA A 61 0.36 -9.24 -1.07
C ALA A 61 0.34 -9.67 0.40
N ALA A 62 0.46 -10.98 0.67
CA ALA A 62 0.54 -11.52 2.01
C ALA A 62 1.81 -11.05 2.74
N ALA A 63 2.97 -11.14 2.08
CA ALA A 63 4.24 -10.70 2.67
C ALA A 63 4.22 -9.20 3.02
N TYR A 64 3.66 -8.37 2.13
CA TYR A 64 3.49 -6.93 2.35
C TYR A 64 2.59 -6.60 3.53
N THR A 65 1.45 -7.29 3.68
CA THR A 65 0.49 -7.04 4.76
C THR A 65 0.98 -7.55 6.11
N LEU A 66 1.73 -8.65 6.13
CA LEU A 66 2.27 -9.24 7.36
C LEU A 66 3.49 -8.49 7.89
N ASN A 67 4.25 -7.80 7.03
CA ASN A 67 5.43 -7.03 7.43
C ASN A 67 5.34 -5.56 6.92
N PRO A 68 4.91 -4.61 7.78
CA PRO A 68 4.94 -3.18 7.48
C PRO A 68 6.40 -2.68 7.38
N GLY A 69 7.01 -2.88 6.22
CA GLY A 69 8.44 -2.68 5.96
C GLY A 69 8.96 -3.50 4.76
N TYR A 70 8.19 -4.51 4.34
CA TYR A 70 8.51 -5.44 3.26
C TYR A 70 9.00 -4.78 1.95
N SER A 71 8.42 -3.63 1.57
CA SER A 71 8.77 -2.94 0.32
C SER A 71 10.24 -2.45 0.29
N LYS A 72 10.82 -2.16 1.46
CA LYS A 72 12.18 -1.63 1.61
C LYS A 72 13.22 -2.75 1.61
N GLU A 73 12.91 -3.85 2.28
CA GLU A 73 13.80 -5.01 2.44
C GLU A 73 13.92 -5.81 1.14
N SER A 74 12.83 -5.91 0.37
CA SER A 74 12.78 -6.70 -0.86
C SER A 74 13.64 -6.15 -2.00
N LEU A 75 13.97 -4.85 -1.97
CA LEU A 75 14.80 -4.19 -2.99
C LEU A 75 16.29 -4.11 -2.61
N THR A 76 16.62 -4.31 -1.35
CA THR A 76 18.03 -4.30 -0.89
C THR A 76 18.74 -5.64 -1.04
N GLY A 77 18.00 -6.72 -1.32
CA GLY A 77 18.52 -8.09 -1.46
C GLY A 77 18.56 -8.64 -2.89
N LEU A 78 18.29 -7.80 -3.90
CA LEU A 78 18.41 -8.09 -5.34
C LEU A 78 19.54 -7.24 -5.94
#